data_AF-A0A4R9KAT3-F1
#
_entry.id   AF-A0A4R9KAT3-F1
#
_cell.length_a   1.000
_cell.length_b   1.000
_cell.length_c   1.000
_cell.angle_alpha   90.00
_cell.angle_beta   90.00
_cell.angle_gamma   90.00
#
_symmetry.space_group_name_H-M   'P 1'
#
loop_
_entity.id
_entity.type
_entity.pdbx_description
1 polymer ?
#
loop_
_entity_poly.entity_id
_entity_poly.type
_entity_poly.pdbx_seq_one_letter_code
_entity_poly.pdbx_strand_id
1 'polypeptide(L)'
;MTPRNIAVLLYISILFIFHSPVSALGTYSEGWTVAKLIQFESRGIVYESYEGVIEVITYDPAEECNEERDECYVPMRKKANFSVRPENADVVNFLAKNLNQNILIQFNIHRIQPIALSSSVEVIHAQYQENIIPHSNPVKDPSGRLTVWVQAHDTAHPIDKMATKKTGGKRNFSVMGRILSLEYKGTLVGTYEGLYMDESKGKIHPFSITSEEMAEFAWKAMKYTGKYYLGISVAFVTGVRESHYDVFEINFREPAGSQEKPKN
;
A
#
# COMPACT_ATOMS: atom_id res chain seq x y z
N MET A 1 19.22 49.67 -47.22
CA MET A 1 20.41 48.92 -47.67
C MET A 1 21.16 48.48 -46.41
N THR A 2 21.12 47.17 -46.15
CA THR A 2 21.70 46.37 -45.03
C THR A 2 23.24 46.45 -44.98
N PRO A 3 23.98 46.09 -43.89
CA PRO A 3 23.91 44.80 -43.16
C PRO A 3 24.00 44.91 -41.61
N ARG A 4 23.34 44.08 -40.79
CA ARG A 4 23.39 42.61 -40.64
C ARG A 4 24.75 42.14 -40.08
N ASN A 5 24.81 41.92 -38.76
CA ASN A 5 25.68 40.89 -38.16
C ASN A 5 25.17 40.44 -36.78
N ILE A 6 24.69 39.19 -36.77
CA ILE A 6 25.05 38.11 -35.84
C ILE A 6 24.62 38.29 -34.37
N ALA A 7 23.42 37.77 -34.06
CA ALA A 7 23.16 37.08 -32.80
C ALA A 7 22.37 35.81 -33.13
N VAL A 8 23.14 34.74 -33.29
CA VAL A 8 22.77 33.39 -33.67
C VAL A 8 22.29 32.66 -32.42
N LEU A 9 21.13 31.98 -32.55
CA LEU A 9 20.73 30.73 -31.90
C LEU A 9 20.88 30.59 -30.37
N LEU A 10 19.72 30.45 -29.69
CA LEU A 10 19.31 29.24 -28.94
C LEU A 10 18.28 29.64 -27.88
N TYR A 11 17.01 29.36 -28.10
CA TYR A 11 16.07 28.97 -27.04
C TYR A 11 14.92 28.18 -27.68
N ILE A 12 15.29 27.03 -28.26
CA ILE A 12 14.36 25.92 -28.45
C ILE A 12 14.47 25.07 -27.18
N SER A 13 13.31 24.67 -26.66
CA SER A 13 13.09 23.51 -25.80
C SER A 13 13.69 23.53 -24.39
N ILE A 14 12.86 23.91 -23.42
CA ILE A 14 12.64 23.07 -22.23
C ILE A 14 11.13 22.84 -22.14
N LEU A 15 10.68 21.80 -22.84
CA LEU A 15 9.42 21.13 -22.57
C LEU A 15 9.42 20.68 -21.11
N PHE A 16 8.29 20.90 -20.43
CA PHE A 16 7.72 20.04 -19.39
C PHE A 16 8.68 19.03 -18.75
N ILE A 17 9.35 19.45 -17.67
CA ILE A 17 9.89 18.51 -16.69
C ILE A 17 8.70 18.06 -15.84
N PHE A 18 7.92 17.11 -16.36
CA PHE A 18 7.12 16.23 -15.53
C PHE A 18 8.09 15.54 -14.56
N HIS A 19 8.06 15.94 -13.29
CA HIS A 19 8.72 15.23 -12.21
C HIS A 19 7.96 13.92 -12.00
N SER A 20 8.23 12.94 -12.86
CA SER A 20 7.92 11.55 -12.55
C SER A 20 9.05 11.05 -11.65
N PRO A 21 8.78 10.47 -10.48
CA PRO A 21 9.83 9.76 -9.74
C PRO A 21 10.31 8.60 -10.60
N VAL A 22 11.45 8.80 -11.27
CA VAL A 22 12.22 7.75 -11.93
C VAL A 22 12.96 7.02 -10.84
N SER A 23 12.43 5.92 -10.33
CA SER A 23 13.23 4.83 -9.77
C SER A 23 12.37 3.61 -9.46
N ALA A 24 12.30 2.69 -10.42
CA ALA A 24 12.37 1.23 -10.24
C ALA A 24 12.85 0.69 -11.58
N LEU A 25 13.90 -0.12 -11.62
CA LEU A 25 14.34 -0.73 -12.88
C LEU A 25 13.43 -1.96 -13.13
N GLY A 26 12.23 -1.73 -13.70
CA GLY A 26 11.22 -2.77 -13.93
C GLY A 26 10.10 -2.28 -14.86
N THR A 27 9.41 -3.19 -15.53
CA THR A 27 8.31 -2.88 -16.47
C THR A 27 7.01 -2.48 -15.75
N TYR A 28 6.87 -2.88 -14.48
CA TYR A 28 5.73 -2.57 -13.62
C TYR A 28 6.18 -2.31 -12.17
N SER A 29 5.32 -1.66 -11.37
CA SER A 29 5.37 -1.70 -9.90
C SER A 29 4.32 -2.65 -9.36
N GLU A 30 4.61 -3.31 -8.24
CA GLU A 30 3.69 -4.25 -7.59
C GLU A 30 3.11 -3.61 -6.32
N GLY A 31 1.85 -3.91 -6.01
CA GLY A 31 1.25 -3.46 -4.76
C GLY A 31 0.01 -4.25 -4.35
N TRP A 32 -0.43 -3.97 -3.13
CA TRP A 32 -1.67 -4.48 -2.55
C TRP A 32 -2.59 -3.30 -2.21
N THR A 33 -3.90 -3.48 -2.39
CA THR A 33 -4.89 -2.47 -2.01
C THR A 33 -6.22 -3.09 -1.57
N VAL A 34 -6.85 -2.45 -0.59
CA VAL A 34 -8.21 -2.74 -0.17
C VAL A 34 -9.17 -1.93 -1.04
N ALA A 35 -10.05 -2.61 -1.76
CA ALA A 35 -10.95 -1.97 -2.68
C ALA A 35 -12.34 -2.60 -2.68
N LYS A 36 -13.35 -1.79 -3.00
CA LYS A 36 -14.69 -2.30 -3.29
C LYS A 36 -14.81 -2.60 -4.77
N LEU A 37 -15.13 -3.84 -5.13
CA LEU A 37 -15.39 -4.19 -6.52
C LEU A 37 -16.74 -3.63 -6.97
N ILE A 38 -16.77 -2.77 -7.98
CA ILE A 38 -18.00 -2.11 -8.46
C ILE A 38 -18.53 -2.78 -9.72
N GLN A 39 -17.65 -3.12 -10.65
CA GLN A 39 -17.99 -3.71 -11.94
C GLN A 39 -16.92 -4.72 -12.34
N PHE A 40 -17.32 -5.79 -13.01
CA PHE A 40 -16.41 -6.77 -13.60
C PHE A 40 -17.12 -7.48 -14.75
N GLU A 41 -16.55 -7.37 -15.95
CA GLU A 41 -17.14 -7.88 -17.19
C GLU A 41 -16.06 -8.43 -18.10
N SER A 42 -16.39 -9.45 -18.89
CA SER A 42 -15.54 -9.86 -20.01
C SER A 42 -15.63 -8.80 -21.11
N ARG A 43 -14.49 -8.25 -21.54
CA ARG A 43 -14.42 -7.27 -22.63
C ARG A 43 -13.16 -7.49 -23.45
N GLY A 44 -13.30 -7.55 -24.77
CA GLY A 44 -12.16 -7.71 -25.67
C GLY A 44 -12.62 -7.80 -27.11
N ILE A 45 -12.12 -6.90 -27.97
CA ILE A 45 -12.40 -6.94 -29.42
C ILE A 45 -11.31 -7.72 -30.15
N VAL A 46 -10.05 -7.63 -29.69
CA VAL A 46 -8.86 -8.23 -30.34
C VAL A 46 -8.17 -9.29 -29.47
N TYR A 47 -8.17 -9.10 -28.15
CA TYR A 47 -7.69 -10.06 -27.15
C TYR A 47 -8.74 -10.19 -26.07
N GLU A 48 -9.01 -11.41 -25.61
CA GLU A 48 -9.89 -11.62 -24.46
C GLU A 48 -9.21 -11.03 -23.22
N SER A 49 -9.87 -10.10 -22.53
CA SER A 49 -9.49 -9.67 -21.19
C SER A 49 -10.75 -9.49 -20.35
N TYR A 50 -10.58 -9.48 -19.04
CA TYR A 50 -11.64 -9.10 -18.12
C TYR A 50 -11.35 -7.73 -17.57
N GLU A 51 -12.35 -6.88 -17.57
CA GLU A 51 -12.23 -5.48 -17.22
C GLU A 51 -13.16 -5.17 -16.07
N GLY A 52 -12.69 -4.34 -15.14
CA GLY A 52 -13.48 -3.97 -13.99
C GLY A 52 -13.19 -2.58 -13.48
N VAL A 53 -14.05 -2.17 -12.54
CA VAL A 53 -13.94 -0.90 -11.83
C VAL A 53 -13.91 -1.22 -10.35
N ILE A 54 -12.87 -0.73 -9.67
CA ILE A 54 -12.77 -0.75 -8.21
C ILE A 54 -12.93 0.65 -7.65
N GLU A 55 -13.48 0.74 -6.44
CA GLU A 55 -13.51 1.95 -5.63
C GLU A 55 -12.50 1.79 -4.49
N VAL A 56 -11.48 2.64 -4.48
CA VAL A 56 -10.44 2.69 -3.45
C VAL A 56 -10.60 3.94 -2.59
N ILE A 57 -10.12 3.86 -1.36
CA ILE A 57 -10.05 5.03 -0.48
C ILE A 57 -8.69 5.70 -0.69
N THR A 58 -8.70 7.01 -0.92
CA THR A 58 -7.54 7.85 -1.22
C THR A 58 -7.73 9.25 -0.60
N TYR A 59 -6.89 10.21 -0.99
CA TYR A 59 -6.91 11.58 -0.50
C TYR A 59 -6.65 12.60 -1.62
N ASP A 60 -6.96 13.87 -1.36
CA ASP A 60 -6.56 14.99 -2.21
C ASP A 60 -5.19 15.52 -1.76
N PRO A 61 -4.13 15.43 -2.59
CA PRO A 61 -2.83 15.96 -2.24
C PRO A 61 -2.79 17.50 -2.13
N ALA A 62 -3.82 18.19 -2.63
CA ALA A 62 -3.93 19.65 -2.50
C ALA A 62 -4.46 20.11 -1.12
N GLU A 63 -4.98 19.20 -0.28
CA GLU A 63 -5.40 19.55 1.08
C GLU A 63 -4.16 19.77 1.97
N GLU A 64 -4.20 20.81 2.81
CA GLU A 64 -3.09 21.11 3.72
C GLU A 64 -3.15 20.18 4.94
N CYS A 65 -2.04 19.46 5.21
CA CYS A 65 -1.93 18.67 6.44
C CYS A 65 -1.53 19.55 7.62
N ASN A 66 -2.28 19.44 8.73
CA ASN A 66 -1.84 20.02 10.00
C ASN A 66 -0.80 19.09 10.65
N GLU A 67 0.48 19.36 10.40
CA GLU A 67 1.61 18.57 10.92
C GLU A 67 1.73 18.57 12.45
N GLU A 68 1.24 19.61 13.13
CA GLU A 68 1.30 19.70 14.60
C GLU A 68 0.33 18.72 15.26
N ARG A 69 -0.80 18.45 14.59
CA ARG A 69 -1.86 17.58 15.09
C ARG A 69 -1.88 16.20 14.45
N ASP A 70 -1.03 15.94 13.45
CA ASP A 70 -1.13 14.78 12.56
C ASP A 70 -2.56 14.62 12.04
N GLU A 71 -3.16 15.72 11.61
CA GLU A 71 -4.48 15.73 11.00
C GLU A 71 -4.25 16.08 9.53
N CYS A 72 -3.95 15.06 8.74
CA CYS A 72 -3.80 15.23 7.30
C CYS A 72 -5.16 15.08 6.63
N TYR A 73 -5.30 14.08 5.78
CA TYR A 73 -6.26 14.16 4.70
C TYR A 73 -7.62 13.56 5.05
N VAL A 74 -8.69 14.18 4.56
CA VAL A 74 -10.03 13.59 4.60
C VAL A 74 -10.10 12.41 3.62
N PRO A 75 -10.59 11.24 4.05
CA PRO A 75 -10.73 10.10 3.16
C PRO A 75 -11.75 10.38 2.06
N MET A 76 -11.35 10.13 0.82
CA MET A 76 -12.23 10.19 -0.34
C MET A 76 -12.21 8.89 -1.13
N ARG A 77 -13.26 8.65 -1.91
CA ARG A 77 -13.39 7.44 -2.72
C ARG A 77 -13.09 7.78 -4.16
N LYS A 78 -12.21 6.99 -4.78
CA LYS A 78 -11.84 7.14 -6.19
C LYS A 78 -12.06 5.84 -6.93
N LYS A 79 -12.66 5.94 -8.11
CA LYS A 79 -12.80 4.81 -9.02
C LYS A 79 -11.53 4.63 -9.83
N ALA A 80 -11.10 3.38 -9.99
CA ALA A 80 -9.98 3.00 -10.83
C ALA A 80 -10.38 1.81 -11.72
N ASN A 81 -9.99 1.86 -12.99
CA ASN A 81 -10.19 0.77 -13.92
C ASN A 81 -9.04 -0.23 -13.80
N PHE A 82 -9.33 -1.51 -13.91
CA PHE A 82 -8.33 -2.56 -13.89
C PHE A 82 -8.65 -3.63 -14.92
N SER A 83 -7.62 -4.37 -15.31
CA SER A 83 -7.70 -5.50 -16.23
C SER A 83 -7.20 -6.78 -15.55
N VAL A 84 -7.76 -7.92 -15.94
CA VAL A 84 -7.31 -9.26 -15.54
C VAL A 84 -7.12 -10.07 -16.80
N ARG A 85 -5.99 -10.78 -16.89
CA ARG A 85 -5.72 -11.67 -18.01
C ARG A 85 -6.54 -12.96 -17.89
N PRO A 86 -7.05 -13.52 -19.01
CA PRO A 86 -7.89 -14.73 -18.98
C PRO A 86 -7.20 -15.95 -18.35
N GLU A 87 -5.88 -16.05 -18.45
CA GLU A 87 -5.11 -17.15 -17.83
C GLU A 87 -5.23 -17.20 -16.31
N ASN A 88 -5.58 -16.08 -15.65
CA ASN A 88 -5.79 -16.02 -14.20
C ASN A 88 -7.23 -16.41 -13.84
N ALA A 89 -7.64 -17.62 -14.22
CA ALA A 89 -9.02 -18.11 -14.06
C ALA A 89 -9.52 -18.03 -12.60
N ASP A 90 -8.65 -18.27 -11.62
CA ASP A 90 -8.99 -18.18 -10.20
C ASP A 90 -9.39 -16.75 -9.79
N VAL A 91 -8.63 -15.75 -10.27
CA VAL A 91 -8.91 -14.33 -10.03
C VAL A 91 -10.20 -13.92 -10.71
N VAL A 92 -10.39 -14.32 -11.97
CA VAL A 92 -11.62 -14.04 -12.73
C VAL A 92 -12.84 -14.62 -12.00
N ASN A 93 -12.77 -15.89 -11.59
CA ASN A 93 -13.85 -16.56 -10.87
C ASN A 93 -14.13 -15.92 -9.51
N PHE A 94 -13.08 -15.50 -8.79
CA PHE A 94 -13.22 -14.80 -7.53
C PHE A 94 -13.93 -13.46 -7.72
N LEU A 95 -13.47 -12.63 -8.66
CA LEU A 95 -14.04 -11.29 -8.90
C LEU A 95 -15.48 -11.35 -9.40
N ALA A 96 -15.79 -12.28 -10.31
CA ALA A 96 -17.15 -12.46 -10.82
C ALA A 96 -18.17 -12.80 -9.73
N LYS A 97 -17.75 -13.50 -8.66
CA LYS A 97 -18.61 -13.87 -7.52
C LYS A 97 -18.72 -12.78 -6.44
N ASN A 98 -17.87 -11.75 -6.49
CA ASN A 98 -17.67 -10.80 -5.41
C ASN A 98 -17.96 -9.35 -5.78
N LEU A 99 -18.86 -9.13 -6.75
CA LEU A 99 -19.37 -7.80 -7.06
C LEU A 99 -19.96 -7.12 -5.81
N ASN A 100 -19.66 -5.84 -5.65
CA ASN A 100 -20.04 -4.99 -4.52
C ASN A 100 -19.46 -5.36 -3.16
N GLN A 101 -18.48 -6.28 -3.09
CA GLN A 101 -17.77 -6.63 -1.86
C GLN A 101 -16.47 -5.84 -1.71
N ASN A 102 -16.04 -5.65 -0.45
CA ASN A 102 -14.68 -5.18 -0.15
C ASN A 102 -13.74 -6.38 -0.23
N ILE A 103 -12.70 -6.26 -1.04
CA ILE A 103 -11.72 -7.31 -1.30
C ILE A 103 -10.31 -6.73 -1.20
N LEU A 104 -9.35 -7.62 -0.93
CA LEU A 104 -7.94 -7.31 -1.00
C LEU A 104 -7.41 -7.77 -2.35
N ILE A 105 -6.75 -6.86 -3.06
CA ILE A 105 -6.28 -7.07 -4.43
C ILE A 105 -4.78 -6.85 -4.48
N GLN A 106 -4.08 -7.77 -5.13
CA GLN A 106 -2.70 -7.60 -5.57
C GLN A 106 -2.70 -7.15 -7.03
N PHE A 107 -1.90 -6.14 -7.36
CA PHE A 107 -1.88 -5.55 -8.68
C PHE A 107 -0.45 -5.23 -9.14
N ASN A 108 -0.31 -5.16 -10.45
CA ASN A 108 0.83 -4.58 -11.14
C ASN A 108 0.39 -3.29 -11.85
N ILE A 109 1.13 -2.20 -11.65
CA ILE A 109 0.97 -0.96 -12.42
C ILE A 109 2.04 -0.93 -13.51
N HIS A 110 1.62 -1.16 -14.75
CA HIS A 110 2.49 -1.13 -15.91
C HIS A 110 2.88 0.31 -16.26
N ARG A 111 4.18 0.55 -16.42
CA ARG A 111 4.70 1.85 -16.88
C ARG A 111 4.42 2.10 -18.36
N ILE A 112 4.34 1.01 -19.13
CA ILE A 112 3.96 0.99 -20.54
C ILE A 112 2.78 0.03 -20.64
N GLN A 113 1.60 0.55 -21.01
CA GLN A 113 0.38 -0.26 -21.09
C GLN A 113 0.57 -1.43 -22.06
N PRO A 114 0.39 -2.69 -21.61
CA PRO A 114 0.47 -3.86 -22.49
C PRO A 114 -0.69 -3.86 -23.49
N ILE A 115 -0.42 -4.29 -24.73
CA ILE A 115 -1.43 -4.39 -25.80
C ILE A 115 -2.60 -5.32 -25.41
N ALA A 116 -2.34 -6.30 -24.54
CA ALA A 116 -3.32 -7.27 -24.08
C ALA A 116 -4.20 -6.78 -22.91
N LEU A 117 -3.98 -5.56 -22.39
CA LEU A 117 -4.74 -5.00 -21.27
C LEU A 117 -5.39 -3.67 -21.66
N SER A 118 -6.61 -3.42 -21.20
CA SER A 118 -7.29 -2.15 -21.42
C SER A 118 -6.91 -1.06 -20.41
N SER A 119 -6.31 -1.44 -19.28
CA SER A 119 -5.82 -0.55 -18.22
C SER A 119 -4.32 -0.74 -17.95
N SER A 120 -3.69 0.28 -17.36
CA SER A 120 -2.34 0.19 -16.80
C SER A 120 -2.28 -0.62 -15.50
N VAL A 121 -3.42 -0.84 -14.84
CA VAL A 121 -3.53 -1.64 -13.62
C VAL A 121 -3.96 -3.06 -13.97
N GLU A 122 -3.07 -4.02 -13.75
CA GLU A 122 -3.33 -5.44 -13.89
C GLU A 122 -3.56 -6.08 -12.53
N VAL A 123 -4.69 -6.75 -12.32
CA VAL A 123 -4.95 -7.51 -11.09
C VAL A 123 -4.44 -8.94 -11.26
N ILE A 124 -3.53 -9.34 -10.39
CA ILE A 124 -2.86 -10.66 -10.43
C ILE A 124 -3.32 -11.60 -9.32
N HIS A 125 -3.89 -11.08 -8.24
CA HIS A 125 -4.48 -11.87 -7.16
C HIS A 125 -5.61 -11.10 -6.48
N ALA A 126 -6.60 -11.81 -5.96
CA ALA A 126 -7.70 -11.23 -5.19
C ALA A 126 -8.18 -12.22 -4.13
N GLN A 127 -8.47 -11.71 -2.93
CA GLN A 127 -8.95 -12.49 -1.80
C GLN A 127 -9.89 -11.68 -0.90
N TYR A 128 -10.66 -12.39 -0.06
CA TYR A 128 -11.43 -11.73 1.00
C TYR A 128 -10.48 -11.14 2.03
N GLN A 129 -10.94 -10.06 2.67
CA GLN A 129 -10.36 -9.67 3.94
C GLN A 129 -10.98 -10.50 5.07
N GLU A 130 -10.14 -10.98 5.98
CA GLU A 130 -10.55 -11.75 7.14
C GLU A 130 -10.99 -10.81 8.26
N ASN A 131 -12.15 -11.08 8.85
CA ASN A 131 -12.70 -10.25 9.93
C ASN A 131 -12.07 -10.51 11.31
N ILE A 132 -11.26 -11.55 11.41
CA ILE A 132 -10.62 -11.97 12.65
C ILE A 132 -9.14 -11.65 12.50
N ILE A 133 -8.67 -10.62 13.22
CA ILE A 133 -7.24 -10.50 13.48
C ILE A 133 -6.87 -11.75 14.27
N PRO A 134 -5.75 -12.42 13.96
CA PRO A 134 -5.27 -13.52 14.77
C PRO A 134 -4.96 -13.00 16.18
N HIS A 135 -5.96 -13.07 17.05
CA HIS A 135 -5.75 -12.90 18.46
C HIS A 135 -5.14 -14.20 18.95
N SER A 136 -3.84 -14.16 19.23
CA SER A 136 -3.21 -15.08 20.14
C SER A 136 -3.90 -14.99 21.51
N ASN A 137 -5.06 -15.60 21.67
CA ASN A 137 -5.47 -16.02 23.00
C ASN A 137 -4.56 -17.21 23.32
N PRO A 138 -3.73 -17.16 24.39
CA PRO A 138 -3.04 -18.35 24.83
C PRO A 138 -4.12 -19.35 25.27
N VAL A 139 -4.50 -20.27 24.38
CA VAL A 139 -5.32 -21.41 24.75
C VAL A 139 -4.43 -22.30 25.60
N LYS A 140 -4.61 -22.24 26.92
CA LYS A 140 -4.05 -23.25 27.81
C LYS A 140 -4.85 -24.53 27.59
N ASP A 141 -4.31 -25.41 26.77
CA ASP A 141 -4.69 -26.81 26.78
C ASP A 141 -4.42 -27.40 28.18
N PRO A 142 -5.37 -28.13 28.82
CA PRO A 142 -5.14 -28.78 30.10
C PRO A 142 -3.94 -29.73 30.14
N SER A 143 -3.42 -30.17 28.98
CA SER A 143 -2.20 -31.00 28.87
C SER A 143 -0.91 -30.22 28.54
N GLY A 144 -1.00 -28.90 28.41
CA GLY A 144 0.16 -28.04 28.11
C GLY A 144 0.66 -28.13 26.67
N ARG A 145 -0.14 -28.64 25.72
CA ARG A 145 0.26 -28.78 24.31
C ARG A 145 -0.90 -28.52 23.35
N LEU A 146 -1.14 -27.24 23.01
CA LEU A 146 -1.28 -26.75 21.61
C LEU A 146 -1.52 -25.24 21.52
N THR A 147 -0.84 -24.58 20.59
CA THR A 147 -1.06 -23.21 20.12
C THR A 147 -2.09 -23.17 18.97
N VAL A 148 -2.97 -22.17 18.98
CA VAL A 148 -3.92 -21.92 17.87
C VAL A 148 -3.19 -21.20 16.73
N TRP A 149 -3.44 -21.68 15.51
CA TRP A 149 -2.66 -21.44 14.31
C TRP A 149 -3.00 -20.13 13.62
N VAL A 150 -1.96 -19.37 13.24
CA VAL A 150 -2.00 -18.46 12.09
C VAL A 150 -1.20 -19.16 11.00
N GLN A 151 -1.85 -19.67 9.96
CA GLN A 151 -1.13 -20.13 8.78
C GLN A 151 -0.60 -18.91 8.01
N ALA A 152 0.48 -18.30 8.51
CA ALA A 152 1.54 -17.89 7.62
C ALA A 152 2.28 -19.20 7.27
N HIS A 153 2.40 -19.53 5.99
CA HIS A 153 2.81 -20.85 5.54
C HIS A 153 4.20 -21.31 6.07
N ASP A 154 4.98 -20.44 6.73
CA ASP A 154 6.38 -20.72 7.10
C ASP A 154 6.81 -20.32 8.53
N THR A 155 5.90 -20.04 9.48
CA THR A 155 6.33 -19.71 10.85
C THR A 155 5.52 -20.40 11.95
N ALA A 156 6.24 -21.12 12.84
CA ALA A 156 5.67 -21.89 13.95
C ALA A 156 5.07 -21.06 15.11
N HIS A 157 5.17 -19.72 15.06
CA HIS A 157 4.70 -18.83 16.13
C HIS A 157 3.83 -17.70 15.54
N PRO A 158 2.71 -17.33 16.20
CA PRO A 158 1.93 -16.17 15.81
C PRO A 158 2.76 -14.90 16.02
N ILE A 159 3.00 -14.15 14.94
CA ILE A 159 3.68 -12.86 15.01
C ILE A 159 2.63 -11.80 15.34
N ASP A 160 2.42 -11.56 16.63
CA ASP A 160 1.47 -10.54 17.13
C ASP A 160 1.99 -9.11 16.93
N LYS A 161 3.29 -8.96 16.68
CA LYS A 161 4.00 -7.69 16.57
C LYS A 161 5.23 -7.86 15.68
N MET A 162 5.50 -6.85 14.85
CA MET A 162 6.79 -6.65 14.21
C MET A 162 7.27 -5.23 14.47
N ALA A 163 8.55 -5.07 14.81
CA ALA A 163 9.18 -3.78 14.99
C ALA A 163 10.56 -3.76 14.31
N THR A 164 10.86 -2.66 13.62
CA THR A 164 12.14 -2.42 12.94
C THR A 164 12.80 -1.15 13.48
N LYS A 165 14.00 -0.86 13.00
CA LYS A 165 14.70 0.37 13.37
C LYS A 165 13.92 1.58 12.86
N LYS A 166 13.67 2.52 13.76
CA LYS A 166 13.09 3.83 13.44
C LYS A 166 14.01 4.58 12.50
N THR A 167 13.45 5.16 11.45
CA THR A 167 14.22 5.98 10.49
C THR A 167 14.00 7.47 10.69
N GLY A 168 12.88 7.88 11.32
CA GLY A 168 12.59 9.25 11.67
C GLY A 168 13.25 9.72 12.97
N GLY A 169 13.73 10.97 12.98
CA GLY A 169 14.39 11.59 14.13
C GLY A 169 13.54 12.65 14.87
N LYS A 170 12.41 13.11 14.30
CA LYS A 170 11.64 14.25 14.84
C LYS A 170 10.78 13.81 16.03
N ARG A 171 9.94 12.80 15.83
CA ARG A 171 9.09 12.21 16.87
C ARG A 171 8.55 10.85 16.42
N ASN A 172 8.01 10.11 17.38
CA ASN A 172 7.34 8.83 17.15
C ASN A 172 6.00 8.83 17.87
N PHE A 173 5.00 8.18 17.29
CA PHE A 173 3.69 8.02 17.89
C PHE A 173 3.06 6.69 17.46
N SER A 174 1.99 6.29 18.17
CA SER A 174 1.19 5.13 17.80
C SER A 174 -0.18 5.60 17.31
N VAL A 175 -0.63 5.00 16.22
CA VAL A 175 -1.97 5.18 15.65
C VAL A 175 -2.72 3.87 15.70
N MET A 176 -4.00 3.90 16.09
CA MET A 176 -4.89 2.77 15.90
C MET A 176 -5.57 2.92 14.54
N GLY A 177 -5.35 1.94 13.65
CA GLY A 177 -5.73 2.09 12.26
C GLY A 177 -5.61 0.80 11.46
N ARG A 178 -5.54 0.97 10.14
CA ARG A 178 -5.27 -0.11 9.19
C ARG A 178 -4.65 0.43 7.91
N ILE A 179 -3.84 -0.39 7.26
CA ILE A 179 -3.26 -0.11 5.96
C ILE A 179 -4.32 -0.35 4.88
N LEU A 180 -4.47 0.62 3.98
CA LEU A 180 -5.39 0.61 2.85
C LEU A 180 -4.70 0.19 1.57
N SER A 181 -3.45 0.63 1.36
CA SER A 181 -2.65 0.29 0.19
C SER A 181 -1.16 0.29 0.54
N LEU A 182 -0.40 -0.55 -0.15
CA LEU A 182 1.07 -0.57 -0.09
C LEU A 182 1.63 -0.98 -1.45
N GLU A 183 2.43 -0.12 -2.06
CA GLU A 183 3.04 -0.30 -3.39
C GLU A 183 4.56 -0.23 -3.28
N TYR A 184 5.25 -1.16 -3.94
CA TYR A 184 6.68 -1.09 -4.11
C TYR A 184 7.05 -0.02 -5.14
N LYS A 185 7.71 1.06 -4.69
CA LYS A 185 8.14 2.14 -5.59
C LYS A 185 9.50 1.90 -6.23
N GLY A 186 10.36 1.09 -5.62
CA GLY A 186 11.61 0.60 -6.26
C GLY A 186 12.79 1.56 -6.31
N THR A 187 12.93 2.45 -5.33
CA THR A 187 14.15 3.26 -5.16
C THR A 187 15.35 2.38 -4.76
N LEU A 188 16.57 2.93 -4.80
CA LEU A 188 17.85 2.25 -4.46
C LEU A 188 17.87 1.57 -3.07
N VAL A 189 16.91 1.87 -2.20
CA VAL A 189 16.81 1.33 -0.83
C VAL A 189 15.54 0.48 -0.64
N GLY A 190 14.82 0.14 -1.72
CA GLY A 190 13.60 -0.67 -1.64
C GLY A 190 12.50 0.03 -0.83
N THR A 191 12.07 1.20 -1.28
CA THR A 191 11.00 1.96 -0.60
C THR A 191 9.63 1.48 -1.06
N TYR A 192 8.80 1.15 -0.09
CA TYR A 192 7.38 0.92 -0.27
C TYR A 192 6.63 2.15 0.18
N GLU A 193 5.61 2.56 -0.57
CA GLU A 193 4.76 3.71 -0.25
C GLU A 193 3.32 3.23 -0.13
N GLY A 194 2.59 3.76 0.85
CA GLY A 194 1.28 3.26 1.19
C GLY A 194 0.38 4.31 1.83
N LEU A 195 -0.85 3.89 2.11
CA LEU A 195 -1.84 4.68 2.83
C LEU A 195 -2.36 3.91 4.01
N TYR A 196 -2.42 4.57 5.17
CA TYR A 196 -3.14 4.03 6.32
C TYR A 196 -4.30 4.96 6.70
N MET A 197 -5.36 4.36 7.24
CA MET A 197 -6.47 5.06 7.89
C MET A 197 -6.16 5.16 9.38
N ASP A 198 -6.07 6.38 9.91
CA ASP A 198 -6.20 6.66 11.34
C ASP A 198 -7.68 6.58 11.71
N GLU A 199 -8.07 5.48 12.35
CA GLU A 199 -9.45 5.20 12.72
C GLU A 199 -9.90 6.03 13.94
N SER A 200 -8.96 6.60 14.70
CA SER A 200 -9.28 7.47 15.84
C SER A 200 -9.66 8.88 15.39
N LYS A 201 -9.02 9.37 14.32
CA LYS A 201 -9.27 10.71 13.77
C LYS A 201 -10.15 10.69 12.52
N GLY A 202 -10.34 9.53 11.90
CA GLY A 202 -11.02 9.40 10.61
C GLY A 202 -10.23 10.06 9.47
N LYS A 203 -8.90 9.99 9.52
CA LYS A 203 -7.97 10.65 8.59
C LYS A 203 -7.09 9.65 7.87
N ILE A 204 -6.61 9.99 6.69
CA ILE A 204 -5.66 9.17 5.91
C ILE A 204 -4.30 9.83 5.88
N HIS A 205 -3.28 8.97 5.93
CA HIS A 205 -1.90 9.40 5.92
C HIS A 205 -1.10 8.58 4.90
N PRO A 206 -0.34 9.24 4.00
CA PRO A 206 0.70 8.58 3.24
C PRO A 206 1.80 8.15 4.19
N PHE A 207 2.36 6.97 3.98
CA PHE A 207 3.49 6.47 4.73
C PHE A 207 4.45 5.72 3.81
N SER A 208 5.66 5.57 4.29
CA SER A 208 6.69 4.77 3.64
C SER A 208 7.15 3.62 4.52
N ILE A 209 7.72 2.58 3.93
CA ILE A 209 8.44 1.50 4.61
C ILE A 209 9.77 1.28 3.88
N THR A 210 10.87 1.24 4.62
CA THR A 210 12.25 1.01 4.11
C THR A 210 12.79 -0.38 4.46
N SER A 211 12.05 -1.17 5.21
CA SER A 211 12.41 -2.54 5.56
C SER A 211 11.53 -3.49 4.77
N GLU A 212 12.16 -4.32 3.94
CA GLU A 212 11.47 -5.36 3.17
C GLU A 212 10.68 -6.30 4.09
N GLU A 213 11.27 -6.73 5.20
CA GLU A 213 10.58 -7.58 6.20
C GLU A 213 9.32 -6.90 6.76
N MET A 214 9.37 -5.59 7.04
CA MET A 214 8.20 -4.83 7.49
C MET A 214 7.14 -4.70 6.38
N ALA A 215 7.55 -4.55 5.12
CA ALA A 215 6.63 -4.49 3.99
C ALA A 215 5.90 -5.83 3.80
N GLU A 216 6.60 -6.96 3.91
CA GLU A 216 5.97 -8.28 3.89
C GLU A 216 4.99 -8.47 5.05
N PHE A 217 5.35 -8.01 6.25
CA PHE A 217 4.47 -8.07 7.41
C PHE A 217 3.25 -7.15 7.23
N ALA A 218 3.43 -5.97 6.65
CA ALA A 218 2.36 -5.04 6.32
C ALA A 218 1.36 -5.65 5.32
N TRP A 219 1.82 -6.33 4.27
CA TRP A 219 0.93 -7.05 3.35
C TRP A 219 0.11 -8.14 4.06
N LYS A 220 0.75 -8.91 4.95
CA LYS A 220 0.06 -9.91 5.77
C LYS A 220 -1.00 -9.24 6.67
N ALA A 221 -0.69 -8.07 7.23
CA ALA A 221 -1.62 -7.30 8.06
C ALA A 221 -2.83 -6.78 7.27
N MET A 222 -2.66 -6.38 6.00
CA MET A 222 -3.75 -5.93 5.12
C MET A 222 -4.82 -6.99 4.84
N LYS A 223 -4.48 -8.28 5.03
CA LYS A 223 -5.44 -9.39 4.92
C LYS A 223 -6.58 -9.26 5.94
N TYR A 224 -6.34 -8.58 7.06
CA TYR A 224 -7.34 -8.45 8.13
C TYR A 224 -8.09 -7.13 8.01
N THR A 225 -9.42 -7.16 8.20
CA THR A 225 -10.25 -5.93 8.23
C THR A 225 -10.13 -5.18 9.56
N GLY A 226 -9.68 -5.88 10.61
CA GLY A 226 -9.60 -5.35 11.97
C GLY A 226 -8.56 -4.24 12.14
N LYS A 227 -8.74 -3.48 13.23
CA LYS A 227 -7.85 -2.37 13.59
C LYS A 227 -6.64 -2.89 14.36
N TYR A 228 -5.47 -2.35 14.05
CA TYR A 228 -4.22 -2.64 14.73
C TYR A 228 -3.45 -1.35 14.98
N TYR A 229 -2.40 -1.45 15.79
CA TYR A 229 -1.55 -0.33 16.14
C TYR A 229 -0.39 -0.22 15.16
N LEU A 230 -0.23 0.97 14.59
CA LEU A 230 0.88 1.36 13.74
C LEU A 230 1.81 2.27 14.54
N GLY A 231 3.09 1.93 14.60
CA GLY A 231 4.15 2.79 15.11
C GLY A 231 4.70 3.62 13.97
N ILE A 232 4.51 4.93 14.05
CA ILE A 232 4.92 5.89 13.04
C ILE A 232 6.12 6.69 13.55
N SER A 233 7.17 6.77 12.74
CA SER A 233 8.30 7.67 12.94
C SER A 233 8.25 8.80 11.92
N VAL A 234 8.56 10.03 12.36
CA VAL A 234 8.53 11.22 11.50
C VAL A 234 9.95 11.67 11.19
N ALA A 235 10.28 11.78 9.91
CA ALA A 235 11.57 12.27 9.45
C ALA A 235 11.61 13.80 9.39
N PHE A 236 12.78 14.39 9.69
CA PHE A 236 13.02 15.83 9.48
C PHE A 236 13.13 16.20 7.99
N VAL A 237 13.61 15.26 7.17
CA VAL A 237 13.81 15.43 5.73
C VAL A 237 13.33 14.16 5.02
N THR A 238 12.44 14.31 4.06
CA THR A 238 12.09 13.30 3.05
C THR A 238 13.25 13.17 2.07
N GLY A 239 14.20 12.29 2.37
CA GLY A 239 15.35 12.05 1.49
C GLY A 239 14.91 11.42 0.17
N VAL A 240 14.92 10.08 0.12
CA VAL A 240 14.57 9.27 -1.07
C VAL A 240 13.11 8.77 -1.05
N ARG A 241 12.28 9.27 -0.13
CA ARG A 241 10.94 8.75 0.19
C ARG A 241 9.91 9.82 -0.14
N GLU A 242 8.70 9.39 -0.52
CA GLU A 242 7.63 10.33 -0.83
C GLU A 242 6.96 10.86 0.44
N SER A 243 6.89 10.04 1.51
CA SER A 243 6.26 10.43 2.78
C SER A 243 7.25 10.78 3.89
N HIS A 244 6.89 11.79 4.70
CA HIS A 244 7.55 12.14 5.97
C HIS A 244 7.30 11.12 7.09
N TYR A 245 6.31 10.25 6.91
CA TYR A 245 5.90 9.23 7.87
C TYR A 245 6.46 7.87 7.46
N ASP A 246 7.08 7.18 8.40
CA ASP A 246 7.64 5.84 8.21
C ASP A 246 7.05 4.87 9.25
N VAL A 247 6.55 3.74 8.78
CA VAL A 247 6.04 2.67 9.66
C VAL A 247 7.21 1.83 10.15
N PHE A 248 7.46 1.87 11.46
CA PHE A 248 8.50 1.07 12.10
C PHE A 248 7.94 -0.05 12.97
N GLU A 249 6.64 -0.06 13.29
CA GLU A 249 6.01 -1.10 14.10
C GLU A 249 4.58 -1.36 13.63
N ILE A 250 4.19 -2.64 13.58
CA ILE A 250 2.80 -3.07 13.43
C ILE A 250 2.51 -4.04 14.57
N ASN A 251 1.48 -3.77 15.36
CA ASN A 251 1.16 -4.51 16.57
C ASN A 251 -0.36 -4.77 16.67
N PHE A 252 -0.75 -6.02 16.79
CA PHE A 252 -2.15 -6.44 16.83
C PHE A 252 -2.79 -6.39 18.23
N ARG A 253 -2.01 -6.09 19.27
CA ARG A 253 -2.46 -6.18 20.67
C ARG A 253 -2.44 -4.88 21.43
N GLU A 254 -1.35 -4.12 21.31
CA GLU A 254 -1.09 -2.96 22.16
C GLU A 254 -0.51 -1.79 21.39
N PRO A 255 -0.62 -0.55 21.93
CA PRO A 255 -0.02 0.62 21.31
C PRO A 255 1.47 0.45 21.02
N ALA A 256 1.88 0.90 19.83
CA ALA A 256 3.26 0.82 19.37
C ALA A 256 4.20 1.67 20.25
N GLY A 257 5.45 1.25 20.37
CA GLY A 257 6.42 1.88 21.26
C GLY A 257 6.24 1.57 22.75
N SER A 258 5.26 0.75 23.13
CA SER A 258 5.22 0.12 24.46
C SER A 258 6.50 -0.72 24.62
N GLN A 259 7.34 -0.37 25.60
CA GLN A 259 8.54 -1.14 25.90
C GLN A 259 8.14 -2.58 26.21
N GLU A 260 8.75 -3.56 25.55
CA GLU A 260 8.69 -4.93 26.04
C GLU A 260 9.19 -4.90 27.48
N LYS A 261 8.35 -5.31 28.43
CA LYS A 261 8.81 -5.52 29.81
C LYS A 261 10.06 -6.39 29.72
N PRO A 262 11.18 -6.01 30.37
CA PRO A 262 12.36 -6.86 30.37
C PRO A 262 11.94 -8.24 30.85
N LYS A 263 12.30 -9.27 30.08
CA LYS A 263 12.16 -10.66 30.51
C LYS A 263 13.05 -10.80 31.75
N ASN A 264 12.43 -10.84 32.92
CA ASN A 264 13.10 -11.25 34.17
C ASN A 264 13.48 -12.72 34.08
#